data_AF-A0A379FFI3-F1
#
_entry.id   AF-A0A379FFI3-F1
#
_cell.length_a   1.000
_cell.length_b   1.000
_cell.length_c   1.000
_cell.angle_alpha   90.00
_cell.angle_beta   90.00
_cell.angle_gamma   90.00
#
_symmetry.space_group_name_H-M   'P 1'
#
loop_
_entity.id
_entity.type
_entity.pdbx_description
1 polymer ?
#
loop_
_entity_poly.entity_id
_entity_poly.type
_entity_poly.pdbx_seq_one_letter_code
_entity_poly.pdbx_strand_id
1 'polypeptide(L)' 'MPKTLMSLKQNDFTHKKIIVGISSCLLGDKVRFDGGHKCCHLAADELSEFFEYQSTCPEMAIGLPTPRPAFTISSV' A
#
# COMPACT_ATOMS: atom_id res chain seq x y z
N MET A 1 50.84 -13.04 0.22
CA MET A 1 50.91 -12.87 -1.25
C MET A 1 49.52 -13.04 -1.84
N PRO A 2 49.16 -12.23 -2.84
CA PRO A 2 47.81 -11.68 -2.99
C PRO A 2 47.02 -12.40 -4.07
N LYS A 3 45.70 -12.41 -3.94
CA LYS A 3 44.82 -12.23 -5.09
C LYS A 3 43.97 -11.00 -4.84
N THR A 4 44.44 -9.94 -5.46
CA THR A 4 43.79 -8.67 -5.69
C THR A 4 42.44 -8.90 -6.40
N LEU A 5 41.49 -8.02 -6.05
CA LEU A 5 40.67 -7.26 -7.00
C LEU A 5 39.20 -7.70 -7.21
N MET A 6 38.37 -6.67 -7.11
CA MET A 6 37.07 -6.47 -7.75
C MET A 6 35.81 -7.00 -7.07
N SER A 7 35.29 -6.14 -6.19
CA SER A 7 34.02 -5.43 -6.43
C SER A 7 32.82 -6.31 -6.81
N LEU A 8 32.18 -6.87 -5.80
CA LEU A 8 30.72 -6.87 -5.81
C LEU A 8 30.30 -5.81 -4.79
N LYS A 9 29.79 -4.69 -5.31
CA LYS A 9 28.99 -3.74 -4.54
C LYS A 9 28.00 -4.57 -3.72
N GLN A 10 28.18 -4.58 -2.40
CA GLN A 10 27.10 -4.97 -1.51
C GLN A 10 26.01 -3.92 -1.74
N ASN A 11 25.00 -4.25 -2.54
CA ASN A 11 23.84 -3.37 -2.69
C ASN A 11 23.22 -3.26 -1.29
N ASP A 12 23.18 -2.06 -0.74
CA ASP A 12 22.54 -1.67 0.53
C ASP A 12 21.00 -1.86 0.52
N PHE A 13 20.48 -2.79 -0.29
CA PHE A 13 19.05 -3.08 -0.46
C PHE A 13 18.50 -4.02 0.63
N THR A 14 19.35 -4.49 1.55
CA THR A 14 19.06 -5.72 2.31
C THR A 14 18.41 -5.53 3.68
N HIS A 15 17.90 -4.34 4.03
CA HIS A 15 17.20 -4.21 5.32
C HIS A 15 16.11 -3.13 5.45
N LYS A 16 15.74 -2.45 4.37
CA LYS A 16 14.69 -1.42 4.43
C LYS A 16 13.52 -1.81 3.53
N LYS A 17 12.35 -2.03 4.14
CA LYS A 17 11.09 -2.25 3.42
C LYS A 17 10.80 -1.07 2.50
N ILE A 18 10.27 -1.34 1.31
CA ILE A 18 9.91 -0.30 0.35
C ILE A 18 8.58 0.31 0.80
N ILE A 19 8.51 1.64 0.87
CA ILE A 19 7.28 2.34 1.24
C ILE A 19 6.36 2.39 0.02
N VAL A 20 5.11 1.91 0.18
CA VAL A 20 4.12 1.85 -0.89
C VAL A 20 2.79 2.42 -0.41
N GLY A 21 2.20 3.33 -1.19
CA GLY A 21 0.85 3.82 -0.96
C GLY A 21 -0.19 2.76 -1.31
N ILE A 22 -1.17 2.53 -0.44
CA ILE A 22 -2.24 1.56 -0.66
C ILE A 22 -3.59 2.12 -0.22
N SER A 23 -4.66 1.75 -0.92
CA SER A 23 -6.02 2.11 -0.48
C SER A 23 -6.35 1.44 0.85
N SER A 24 -6.73 2.21 1.86
CA SER A 24 -7.05 1.73 3.22
C SER A 24 -8.07 0.58 3.24
N CYS A 25 -9.06 0.60 2.33
CA CYS A 25 -10.06 -0.46 2.24
C CYS A 25 -9.47 -1.84 1.91
N LEU A 26 -8.30 -1.90 1.27
CA LEU A 26 -7.59 -3.14 0.94
C LEU A 26 -6.88 -3.75 2.15
N LEU A 27 -6.60 -2.97 3.19
CA LEU A 27 -6.01 -3.44 4.45
C LEU A 27 -7.07 -3.79 5.51
N GLY A 28 -8.37 -3.62 5.19
CA GLY A 28 -9.46 -3.97 6.09
C GLY A 28 -10.19 -2.78 6.73
N ASP A 29 -9.75 -1.54 6.45
CA ASP A 29 -10.42 -0.36 6.99
C ASP A 29 -11.82 -0.19 6.40
N LYS A 30 -12.80 0.05 7.27
CA LYS A 30 -14.21 0.23 6.93
C LYS A 30 -14.50 1.63 6.40
N VAL A 31 -13.90 1.97 5.26
CA VAL A 31 -13.94 3.32 4.62
C VAL A 31 -14.65 3.35 3.28
N ARG A 32 -15.16 2.21 2.81
CA ARG A 32 -15.92 2.13 1.56
C ARG A 32 -17.26 2.87 1.71
N PHE A 33 -17.82 3.29 0.58
CA PHE A 33 -19.10 4.00 0.55
C PHE A 33 -20.24 3.23 1.23
N ASP A 34 -20.20 1.90 1.23
CA ASP A 34 -21.18 1.01 1.85
C ASP A 34 -20.92 0.74 3.35
N GLY A 35 -19.89 1.33 3.96
CA GLY A 35 -19.50 1.05 5.35
C GLY A 35 -18.66 -0.21 5.52
N GLY A 36 -18.33 -0.91 4.44
CA GLY A 36 -17.50 -2.10 4.44
C GLY A 36 -16.03 -1.84 4.13
N HIS A 37 -15.32 -2.93 3.87
CA HIS A 37 -13.94 -2.94 3.38
C HIS A 37 -13.83 -3.90 2.18
N LYS A 38 -12.63 -4.03 1.61
CA LYS A 38 -12.35 -5.03 0.57
C LYS A 38 -10.95 -5.58 0.81
N CYS A 39 -10.77 -6.26 1.94
CA CYS A 39 -9.47 -6.75 2.36
C CYS A 39 -8.85 -7.61 1.25
N CYS A 40 -7.63 -7.29 0.85
CA CYS A 40 -6.87 -8.03 -0.14
C CYS A 40 -5.77 -8.81 0.58
N HIS A 41 -5.98 -10.12 0.75
CA HIS A 41 -5.05 -11.00 1.46
C HIS A 41 -3.64 -11.01 0.84
N LEU A 42 -3.53 -10.90 -0.49
CA LEU A 42 -2.23 -10.77 -1.15
C LEU A 42 -1.43 -9.56 -0.62
N ALA A 43 -2.10 -8.41 -0.42
CA ALA A 43 -1.45 -7.21 0.08
C ALA A 43 -1.28 -7.26 1.61
N ALA A 44 -2.34 -7.64 2.34
CA ALA A 44 -2.36 -7.63 3.79
C ALA A 44 -1.44 -8.69 4.42
N ASP A 45 -1.30 -9.84 3.76
CA ASP A 45 -0.61 -11.01 4.30
C ASP A 45 0.73 -11.21 3.58
N GLU A 46 0.70 -11.62 2.30
CA GLU A 46 1.90 -12.06 1.57
C GLU A 46 2.90 -10.94 1.28
N LEU A 47 2.42 -9.81 0.76
CA LEU A 47 3.28 -8.70 0.34
C LEU A 47 3.71 -7.79 1.51
N SER A 48 3.09 -7.94 2.68
CA SER A 48 3.41 -7.17 3.90
C SER A 48 4.83 -7.43 4.43
N GLU A 49 5.43 -8.57 4.08
CA GLU A 49 6.81 -8.89 4.43
C GLU A 49 7.79 -7.97 3.70
N PHE A 50 7.48 -7.59 2.46
CA PHE A 50 8.37 -6.84 1.58
C PHE A 50 8.13 -5.32 1.63
N PHE A 51 6.90 -4.89 1.92
CA PHE A 51 6.49 -3.49 1.84
C PHE A 51 6.10 -2.89 3.19
N GLU A 52 6.32 -1.60 3.33
CA GLU A 52 5.74 -0.76 4.39
C GLU A 52 4.59 0.05 3.77
N TYR A 53 3.37 -0.21 4.22
CA TYR A 53 2.18 0.39 3.61
C TYR A 53 1.82 1.74 4.23
N GLN A 54 1.72 2.75 3.38
CA GLN A 54 1.09 4.02 3.72
C GLN A 54 -0.37 3.98 3.23
N SER A 55 -1.29 3.70 4.16
CA SER A 55 -2.70 3.55 3.82
C SER A 55 -3.40 4.91 3.70
N THR A 56 -4.26 5.05 2.69
CA THR A 56 -5.10 6.24 2.52
C THR A 56 -6.45 5.92 1.89
N CYS A 57 -7.48 6.68 2.28
CA CYS A 57 -8.77 6.73 1.57
C CYS A 57 -8.99 8.18 1.13
N PRO A 58 -8.87 8.48 -0.17
CA PRO A 58 -8.96 9.86 -0.65
C PRO A 58 -10.31 10.50 -0.33
N GLU A 59 -11.40 9.73 -0.31
CA GLU A 59 -12.73 10.24 0.04
C GLU A 59 -12.82 10.69 1.50
N MET A 60 -12.24 9.91 2.43
CA MET A 60 -12.20 10.29 3.84
C MET A 60 -11.24 11.47 4.06
N ALA A 61 -10.14 11.52 3.31
CA ALA A 61 -9.16 12.61 3.39
C ALA A 61 -9.73 13.97 2.97
N ILE A 62 -10.72 13.98 2.06
CA ILE A 62 -11.46 15.19 1.68
C ILE A 62 -12.72 15.42 2.53
N GLY A 63 -12.95 14.61 3.58
CA GLY A 63 -14.02 14.80 4.56
C GLY A 63 -15.37 14.16 4.22
N LEU A 64 -15.44 13.25 3.24
CA LEU A 64 -16.67 12.48 3.02
C LEU A 64 -16.87 11.44 4.13
N PRO A 65 -18.11 11.23 4.61
CA PRO A 65 -18.38 10.24 5.64
C PRO A 65 -18.35 8.81 5.09
N THR A 66 -18.38 7.85 6.01
CA THR A 66 -18.67 6.45 5.73
C THR A 66 -19.84 6.01 6.61
N PRO A 67 -20.98 5.51 6.05
CA PRO A 67 -21.27 5.31 4.62
C PRO A 67 -21.56 6.62 3.86
N ARG A 68 -21.54 6.56 2.52
CA ARG A 68 -21.85 7.66 1.58
C ARG A 68 -22.49 7.12 0.29
N PRO A 69 -23.20 7.94 -0.50
CA PRO A 69 -23.69 7.51 -1.82
C PRO A 69 -22.54 7.12 -2.76
N ALA A 70 -22.77 6.10 -3.59
CA ALA A 70 -21.85 5.76 -4.67
C ALA A 70 -21.84 6.88 -5.72
N PHE A 71 -20.66 7.24 -6.21
CA PHE A 71 -20.48 8.18 -7.29
C PHE A 71 -19.69 7.50 -8.41
N THR A 72 -19.99 7.89 -9.65
CA THR A 72 -19.28 7.45 -10.85
C THR A 72 -18.78 8.68 -11.56
N ILE A 73 -17.68 8.54 -12.31
CA ILE A 73 -17.33 9.53 -13.30
C ILE A 73 -18.44 9.51 -14.37
N SER A 74 -18.97 10.68 -14.71
CA SER A 74 -19.75 10.82 -15.94
C SER A 74 -18.72 10.99 -17.05
N SER A 75 -18.52 9.97 -17.87
CA SER A 75 -17.79 10.13 -19.12
C SER A 75 -18.49 11.22 -19.92
N VAL A 76 -17.81 12.35 -20.09
CA VAL A 76 -18.19 13.41 -21.04
C VAL A 76 -17.99 12.93 -22.47
#